data_AF-I8TXM4-F1
#
_entry.id   AF-I8TXM4-F1
#
_cell.length_a   1.000
_cell.length_b   1.000
_cell.length_c   1.000
_cell.angle_alpha   90.00
_cell.angle_beta   90.00
_cell.angle_gamma   90.00
#
_symmetry.space_group_name_H-M   'P 1'
#
loop_
_entity.id
_entity.type
_entity.pdbx_description
1 polymer ?
#
loop_
_entity_poly.entity_id
_entity_poly.type
_entity_poly.pdbx_seq_one_letter_code
_entity_poly.pdbx_strand_id
1 'polypeptide(L)'
;MAEFKIIIAGGGIAGLTLANMLERFDLDYVLLEAHSEIAPPVGASIGLFPNGLRILDQLGCYERIANLSVQHLEVAYMRDRKGDVLSALHQMFKHLERRYGYGLLFFDRQKLLEILHDTIKHKDRVLLNRKVSNIDLIDGGVNVTTADGSVYTGTLVVGADGIHSKVRSLMRDLGNKLQPGYFPAKEEDNVPCYYRCSFGIAQHVPGWVAGEQNIVMGNGQSQLVVSGPEGRVYWFLFDKLPQEKYGKDIPKYTQEDEADFVKQNYNLPITRKVTFGHVFDKRLSSALTPLHEIVYQKWFFKRIITFGDSAHKSTVHVATMAYAWSHPNISIGRAFFGLPNPFRAEWNITTISEQIATFFRYDAVTALAGYIGGNLYSIWDLRRLGYIQTRSAVKAALAVIVGQFMIGPGATWAGLWSWREDVIAGLARWSGV
;
A
#
# COMPACT_ATOMS: atom_id res chain seq x y z
N MET A 1 23.67 8.83 32.83
CA MET A 1 22.54 8.07 32.23
C MET A 1 23.10 7.37 31.01
N ALA A 2 22.75 6.10 30.77
CA ALA A 2 23.15 5.44 29.53
C ALA A 2 22.63 6.27 28.34
N GLU A 3 23.49 6.52 27.36
CA GLU A 3 23.16 7.31 26.17
C GLU A 3 22.03 6.62 25.38
N PHE A 4 21.03 7.40 24.97
CA PHE A 4 19.85 6.85 24.31
C PHE A 4 20.21 6.42 22.88
N LYS A 5 20.16 5.10 22.61
CA LYS A 5 20.58 4.53 21.33
C LYS A 5 19.54 3.55 20.78
N ILE A 6 19.21 3.69 19.50
CA ILE A 6 18.27 2.82 18.79
C ILE A 6 19.02 1.85 17.88
N ILE A 7 18.77 0.55 18.02
CA ILE A 7 19.26 -0.44 17.06
C ILE A 7 18.16 -0.69 16.02
N ILE A 8 18.46 -0.51 14.74
CA ILE A 8 17.55 -0.78 13.62
C ILE A 8 17.99 -2.09 12.97
N ALA A 9 17.12 -3.09 12.93
CA ALA A 9 17.38 -4.35 12.24
C ALA A 9 16.71 -4.33 10.86
N GLY A 10 17.50 -4.26 9.79
CA GLY A 10 17.04 -4.19 8.41
C GLY A 10 17.24 -2.82 7.75
N GLY A 11 17.96 -2.82 6.64
CA GLY A 11 18.29 -1.69 5.76
C GLY A 11 17.37 -1.57 4.54
N GLY A 12 16.12 -2.05 4.65
CA GLY A 12 15.10 -1.77 3.64
C GLY A 12 14.59 -0.33 3.71
N ILE A 13 13.60 0.00 2.88
CA ILE A 13 12.98 1.34 2.82
C ILE A 13 12.57 1.82 4.22
N ALA A 14 11.90 0.96 4.99
CA ALA A 14 11.44 1.28 6.34
C ALA A 14 12.60 1.65 7.29
N GLY A 15 13.65 0.81 7.33
CA GLY A 15 14.80 1.03 8.21
C GLY A 15 15.66 2.23 7.82
N LEU A 16 15.93 2.42 6.53
CA LEU A 16 16.65 3.59 6.03
C LEU A 16 15.85 4.89 6.23
N THR A 17 14.53 4.86 6.06
CA THR A 17 13.67 6.00 6.37
C THR A 17 13.74 6.36 7.85
N LEU A 18 13.68 5.36 8.74
CA LEU A 18 13.84 5.59 10.18
C LEU A 18 15.22 6.17 10.51
N ALA A 19 16.31 5.64 9.94
CA ALA A 19 17.66 6.18 10.14
C ALA A 19 17.75 7.66 9.76
N ASN A 20 17.22 8.05 8.58
CA ASN A 20 17.14 9.44 8.16
C ASN A 20 16.31 10.32 9.13
N MET A 21 15.19 9.80 9.64
CA MET A 21 14.39 10.51 10.64
C MET A 21 15.17 10.71 11.94
N LEU A 22 15.85 9.68 12.44
CA LEU A 22 16.63 9.75 13.69
C LEU A 22 17.77 10.78 13.59
N GLU A 23 18.45 10.88 12.45
CA GLU A 23 19.44 11.94 12.22
C GLU A 23 18.86 13.35 12.26
N ARG A 24 17.64 13.53 11.75
CA ARG A 24 16.95 14.84 11.80
C ARG A 24 16.62 15.26 13.24
N PHE A 25 16.45 14.29 14.14
CA PHE A 25 16.19 14.52 15.56
C PHE A 25 17.43 14.41 16.43
N ASP A 26 18.63 14.27 15.85
CA ASP A 26 19.90 14.12 16.57
C ASP A 26 19.89 12.95 17.58
N LEU A 27 19.28 11.83 17.19
CA LEU A 27 19.21 10.61 18.00
C LEU A 27 20.24 9.58 17.55
N ASP A 28 20.94 8.96 18.51
CA ASP A 28 21.94 7.92 18.20
C ASP A 28 21.27 6.62 17.75
N TYR A 29 21.89 5.99 16.74
CA TYR A 29 21.41 4.74 16.19
C TYR A 29 22.52 3.90 15.57
N VAL A 30 22.23 2.62 15.36
CA VAL A 30 22.99 1.76 14.47
C VAL A 30 22.01 0.92 13.64
N LEU A 31 22.20 0.90 12.32
CA LEU A 31 21.42 0.08 11.40
C LEU A 31 22.22 -1.17 11.04
N LEU A 32 21.58 -2.33 11.19
CA LEU A 32 22.16 -3.64 10.94
C LEU A 32 21.43 -4.27 9.73
N GLU A 33 22.07 -4.26 8.56
CA GLU A 33 21.55 -4.88 7.34
C GLU A 33 22.18 -6.25 7.13
N ALA A 34 21.36 -7.25 6.84
CA ALA A 34 21.80 -8.63 6.68
C ALA A 34 22.64 -8.85 5.40
N HIS A 35 22.35 -8.12 4.33
CA HIS A 35 22.98 -8.27 3.02
C HIS A 35 24.31 -7.51 2.95
N SER A 36 25.14 -7.90 1.98
CA SER A 36 26.43 -7.26 1.70
C SER A 36 26.32 -5.96 0.91
N GLU A 37 25.13 -5.65 0.40
CA GLU A 37 24.83 -4.47 -0.41
C GLU A 37 23.52 -3.84 0.09
N ILE A 38 23.46 -2.51 0.18
CA ILE A 38 22.31 -1.78 0.72
C ILE A 38 21.16 -1.63 -0.29
N ALA A 39 21.50 -1.51 -1.57
CA ALA A 39 20.56 -1.32 -2.66
C ALA A 39 20.83 -2.34 -3.77
N PRO A 40 20.67 -3.65 -3.49
CA PRO A 40 20.84 -4.67 -4.50
C PRO A 40 19.83 -4.48 -5.66
N PRO A 41 20.19 -4.83 -6.91
CA PRO A 41 19.31 -4.72 -8.08
C PRO A 41 18.24 -5.83 -8.10
N VAL A 42 17.63 -6.08 -6.94
CA VAL A 42 16.63 -7.12 -6.72
C VAL A 42 15.30 -6.47 -6.33
N GLY A 43 14.23 -6.86 -7.02
CA GLY A 43 12.88 -6.37 -6.79
C GLY A 43 12.23 -5.73 -8.02
N ALA A 44 11.01 -5.25 -7.82
CA ALA A 44 10.21 -4.55 -8.82
C ALA A 44 10.42 -3.03 -8.77
N SER A 45 9.56 -2.30 -9.47
CA SER A 45 9.32 -0.89 -9.17
C SER A 45 8.65 -0.66 -7.82
N ILE A 46 8.68 0.60 -7.40
CA ILE A 46 7.81 1.13 -6.35
C ILE A 46 6.98 2.29 -6.89
N GLY A 47 5.71 2.35 -6.48
CA GLY A 47 4.84 3.50 -6.68
C GLY A 47 4.77 4.33 -5.41
N LEU A 48 5.18 5.60 -5.48
CA LEU A 48 5.10 6.56 -4.38
C LEU A 48 3.95 7.54 -4.59
N PHE A 49 2.99 7.48 -3.67
CA PHE A 49 1.84 8.38 -3.61
C PHE A 49 2.16 9.66 -2.83
N PRO A 50 1.32 10.71 -2.95
CA PRO A 50 1.58 12.02 -2.35
C PRO A 50 1.85 11.99 -0.84
N ASN A 51 1.19 11.10 -0.10
CA ASN A 51 1.40 10.92 1.33
C ASN A 51 2.83 10.47 1.68
N GLY A 52 3.40 9.56 0.89
CA GLY A 52 4.79 9.12 1.08
C GLY A 52 5.79 10.17 0.62
N LEU A 53 5.52 10.80 -0.53
CA LEU A 53 6.39 11.84 -1.09
C LEU A 53 6.55 13.05 -0.16
N ARG A 54 5.47 13.48 0.51
CA ARG A 54 5.51 14.53 1.55
C ARG A 54 6.48 14.24 2.70
N ILE A 55 6.60 12.97 3.10
CA ILE A 55 7.52 12.57 4.17
C ILE A 55 8.95 12.56 3.62
N LEU A 56 9.14 11.99 2.44
CA LEU A 56 10.45 11.92 1.79
C LEU A 56 11.01 13.31 1.45
N ASP A 57 10.14 14.28 1.17
CA ASP A 57 10.52 15.69 0.98
C ASP A 57 11.08 16.31 2.28
N GLN A 58 10.40 16.12 3.40
CA GLN A 58 10.91 16.56 4.72
C GLN A 58 12.26 15.94 5.07
N LEU A 59 12.54 14.74 4.57
CA LEU A 59 13.83 14.07 4.72
C LEU A 59 14.90 14.57 3.73
N GLY A 60 14.54 15.33 2.70
CA GLY A 60 15.44 15.85 1.66
C GLY A 60 15.66 14.90 0.48
N CYS A 61 14.81 13.87 0.33
CA CYS A 61 14.92 12.87 -0.71
C CYS A 61 14.12 13.22 -1.98
N TYR A 62 13.13 14.12 -1.88
CA TYR A 62 12.13 14.32 -2.94
C TYR A 62 12.73 14.78 -4.27
N GLU A 63 13.59 15.80 -4.28
CA GLU A 63 14.19 16.31 -5.53
C GLU A 63 14.91 15.23 -6.33
N ARG A 64 15.69 14.38 -5.64
CA ARG A 64 16.38 13.25 -6.28
C ARG A 64 15.39 12.22 -6.82
N ILE A 65 14.31 11.95 -6.10
CA ILE A 65 13.25 11.04 -6.53
C ILE A 65 12.50 11.60 -7.75
N ALA A 66 12.12 12.87 -7.71
CA ALA A 66 11.41 13.55 -8.80
C ALA A 66 12.22 13.52 -10.10
N ASN A 67 13.55 13.71 -10.00
CA ASN A 67 14.46 13.64 -11.15
C ASN A 67 14.59 12.24 -11.78
N LEU A 68 14.23 11.16 -11.07
CA LEU A 68 14.18 9.82 -11.67
C LEU A 68 12.99 9.67 -12.62
N SER A 69 11.88 10.35 -12.33
CA SER A 69 10.61 10.18 -13.03
C SER A 69 10.33 11.32 -14.00
N VAL A 70 11.27 11.56 -14.92
CA VAL A 70 11.14 12.57 -16.01
C VAL A 70 9.93 12.27 -16.91
N GLN A 71 9.53 11.00 -17.00
CA GLN A 71 8.29 10.61 -17.66
C GLN A 71 7.18 10.41 -16.62
N HIS A 72 6.23 11.35 -16.58
CA HIS A 72 5.06 11.26 -15.72
C HIS A 72 4.01 10.30 -16.30
N LEU A 73 3.22 9.70 -15.40
CA LEU A 73 2.03 8.94 -15.78
C LEU A 73 0.93 9.90 -16.25
N GLU A 74 0.61 9.83 -17.53
CA GLU A 74 -0.37 10.69 -18.17
C GLU A 74 -1.77 10.10 -18.05
N VAL A 75 -1.93 8.79 -18.25
CA VAL A 75 -3.25 8.14 -18.26
C VAL A 75 -3.22 6.84 -17.48
N ALA A 76 -4.20 6.65 -16.60
CA ALA A 76 -4.48 5.38 -15.96
C ALA A 76 -5.75 4.77 -16.53
N TYR A 77 -5.61 3.62 -17.19
CA TYR A 77 -6.71 2.84 -17.74
C TYR A 77 -7.12 1.74 -16.78
N MET A 78 -8.43 1.59 -16.55
CA MET A 78 -9.01 0.33 -16.10
C MET A 78 -9.47 -0.45 -17.32
N ARG A 79 -9.12 -1.73 -17.37
CA ARG A 79 -9.38 -2.62 -18.50
C ARG A 79 -10.05 -3.90 -18.06
N ASP A 80 -10.79 -4.49 -18.98
CA ASP A 80 -11.32 -5.84 -18.82
C ASP A 80 -10.26 -6.92 -19.17
N ARG A 81 -10.63 -8.19 -19.02
CA ARG A 81 -9.73 -9.33 -19.29
C ARG A 81 -9.34 -9.49 -20.77
N LYS A 82 -9.99 -8.78 -21.69
CA LYS A 82 -9.65 -8.78 -23.12
C LYS A 82 -8.70 -7.64 -23.47
N GLY A 83 -8.36 -6.79 -22.51
CA GLY A 83 -7.55 -5.59 -22.70
C GLY A 83 -8.35 -4.40 -23.23
N ASP A 84 -9.68 -4.47 -23.23
CA ASP A 84 -10.57 -3.38 -23.62
C ASP A 84 -10.65 -2.34 -22.51
N VAL A 85 -10.69 -1.06 -22.87
CA VAL A 85 -10.79 0.05 -21.91
C VAL A 85 -12.20 0.07 -21.32
N LEU A 86 -12.28 -0.05 -20.00
CA LEU A 86 -13.51 0.17 -19.22
C LEU A 86 -13.61 1.61 -18.76
N SER A 87 -12.51 2.19 -18.30
CA SER A 87 -12.43 3.60 -17.91
C SER A 87 -11.01 4.14 -18.04
N ALA A 88 -10.89 5.47 -18.10
CA ALA A 88 -9.61 6.16 -18.25
C ALA A 88 -9.58 7.43 -17.40
N LEU A 89 -8.55 7.56 -16.57
CA LEU A 89 -8.23 8.80 -15.86
C LEU A 89 -7.05 9.48 -16.56
N HIS A 90 -7.35 10.51 -17.34
CA HIS A 90 -6.34 11.33 -18.01
C HIS A 90 -5.75 12.35 -17.05
N GLN A 91 -4.52 12.80 -17.32
CA GLN A 91 -3.76 13.75 -16.51
C GLN A 91 -3.64 13.32 -15.04
N MET A 92 -3.47 12.02 -14.78
CA MET A 92 -3.46 11.45 -13.43
C MET A 92 -2.43 12.15 -12.53
N PHE A 93 -1.20 12.32 -13.02
CA PHE A 93 -0.15 13.03 -12.29
C PHE A 93 -0.59 14.44 -11.87
N LYS A 94 -1.08 15.26 -12.83
CA LYS A 94 -1.50 16.64 -12.58
C LYS A 94 -2.68 16.74 -11.64
N HIS A 95 -3.62 15.79 -11.68
CA HIS A 95 -4.74 15.76 -10.75
C HIS A 95 -4.28 15.53 -9.31
N LEU A 96 -3.36 14.60 -9.09
CA LEU A 96 -2.78 14.34 -7.77
C LEU A 96 -1.96 15.53 -7.28
N GLU A 97 -1.12 16.08 -8.14
CA GLU A 97 -0.28 17.24 -7.82
C GLU A 97 -1.12 18.46 -7.42
N ARG A 98 -2.13 18.83 -8.21
CA ARG A 98 -3.01 19.97 -7.88
C ARG A 98 -3.74 19.79 -6.55
N ARG A 99 -4.13 18.55 -6.21
CA ARG A 99 -4.91 18.27 -5.00
C ARG A 99 -4.05 18.09 -3.76
N TYR A 100 -2.85 17.53 -3.91
CA TYR A 100 -2.03 17.08 -2.79
C TYR A 100 -0.62 17.68 -2.78
N GLY A 101 -0.25 18.51 -3.75
CA GLY A 101 1.08 19.11 -3.90
C GLY A 101 2.14 18.17 -4.48
N TYR A 102 1.81 16.89 -4.67
CA TYR A 102 2.71 15.87 -5.21
C TYR A 102 1.93 14.94 -6.13
N GLY A 103 2.59 14.40 -7.16
CA GLY A 103 2.01 13.42 -8.08
C GLY A 103 2.14 11.98 -7.59
N LEU A 104 1.92 11.03 -8.51
CA LEU A 104 2.27 9.63 -8.36
C LEU A 104 3.55 9.35 -9.15
N LEU A 105 4.58 8.82 -8.48
CA LEU A 105 5.85 8.49 -9.10
C LEU A 105 6.08 6.98 -9.10
N PHE A 106 6.45 6.43 -10.26
CA PHE A 106 6.84 5.03 -10.41
C PHE A 106 8.26 4.95 -10.95
N PHE A 107 9.12 4.20 -10.26
CA PHE A 107 10.52 4.00 -10.63
C PHE A 107 11.08 2.75 -9.92
N ASP A 108 12.33 2.40 -10.23
CA ASP A 108 12.99 1.23 -9.64
C ASP A 108 13.10 1.37 -8.12
N ARG A 109 12.66 0.34 -7.39
CA ARG A 109 12.78 0.31 -5.92
C ARG A 109 14.23 0.46 -5.45
N GLN A 110 15.18 -0.06 -6.22
CA GLN A 110 16.62 0.07 -5.97
C GLN A 110 17.04 1.53 -5.82
N LYS A 111 16.56 2.42 -6.71
CA LYS A 111 16.91 3.84 -6.68
C LYS A 111 16.39 4.56 -5.42
N LEU A 112 15.25 4.13 -4.88
CA LEU A 112 14.79 4.65 -3.59
C LEU A 112 15.72 4.25 -2.44
N LEU A 113 16.20 3.01 -2.43
CA LEU A 113 17.17 2.55 -1.42
C LEU A 113 18.49 3.31 -1.54
N GLU A 114 19.01 3.49 -2.75
CA GLU A 114 20.20 4.33 -3.01
C GLU A 114 20.00 5.75 -2.46
N ILE A 115 18.88 6.41 -2.82
CA ILE A 115 18.61 7.79 -2.37
C ILE A 115 18.49 7.88 -0.85
N LEU A 116 17.74 6.97 -0.21
CA LEU A 116 17.57 6.95 1.23
C LEU A 116 18.90 6.69 1.94
N HIS A 117 19.67 5.71 1.47
CA HIS A 117 20.99 5.43 1.99
C HIS A 117 21.88 6.65 1.84
N ASP A 118 21.98 7.24 0.65
CA ASP A 118 22.83 8.38 0.33
C ASP A 118 22.51 9.64 1.14
N THR A 119 21.24 9.82 1.53
CA THR A 119 20.80 10.96 2.36
C THR A 119 21.30 10.88 3.81
N ILE A 120 21.59 9.67 4.32
CA ILE A 120 22.16 9.46 5.66
C ILE A 120 23.54 10.12 5.77
N LYS A 121 23.79 10.94 6.79
CA LYS A 121 25.09 11.59 7.00
C LYS A 121 26.10 10.64 7.63
N HIS A 122 25.69 9.88 8.64
CA HIS A 122 26.55 8.97 9.40
C HIS A 122 26.58 7.57 8.77
N LYS A 123 27.27 7.43 7.63
CA LYS A 123 27.39 6.15 6.90
C LYS A 123 27.98 5.03 7.75
N ASP A 124 28.86 5.38 8.67
CA ASP A 124 29.49 4.45 9.63
C ASP A 124 28.47 3.77 10.56
N ARG A 125 27.26 4.33 10.70
CA ARG A 125 26.16 3.73 11.47
C ARG A 125 25.35 2.71 10.67
N VAL A 126 25.56 2.60 9.36
CA VAL A 126 24.89 1.63 8.49
C VAL A 126 25.83 0.44 8.24
N LEU A 127 25.60 -0.65 8.97
CA LEU A 127 26.48 -1.81 8.96
C LEU A 127 25.88 -2.95 8.15
N LEU A 128 26.57 -3.31 7.07
CA LEU A 128 26.23 -4.43 6.18
C LEU A 128 26.76 -5.76 6.74
N ASN A 129 26.24 -6.88 6.23
CA ASN A 129 26.57 -8.22 6.72
C ASN A 129 26.34 -8.39 8.23
N ARG A 130 25.30 -7.74 8.76
CA ARG A 130 24.87 -7.77 10.17
C ARG A 130 23.49 -8.37 10.30
N LYS A 131 23.37 -9.66 9.97
CA LYS A 131 22.12 -10.41 10.14
C LYS A 131 21.85 -10.65 11.63
N VAL A 132 20.78 -10.07 12.17
CA VAL A 132 20.36 -10.31 13.56
C VAL A 132 20.06 -11.79 13.78
N SER A 133 20.58 -12.35 14.88
CA SER A 133 20.44 -13.75 15.26
C SER A 133 19.76 -13.92 16.63
N ASN A 134 20.04 -13.04 17.59
CA ASN A 134 19.46 -13.05 18.93
C ASN A 134 19.19 -11.64 19.47
N ILE A 135 18.26 -11.55 20.43
CA ILE A 135 17.98 -10.33 21.21
C ILE A 135 17.84 -10.73 22.68
N ASP A 136 18.60 -10.10 23.56
CA ASP A 136 18.50 -10.27 25.00
C ASP A 136 18.08 -8.94 25.66
N LEU A 137 17.12 -9.01 26.58
CA LEU A 137 16.77 -7.86 27.43
C LEU A 137 17.80 -7.77 28.56
N ILE A 138 18.38 -6.59 28.75
CA ILE A 138 19.32 -6.29 29.84
C ILE A 138 18.77 -5.18 30.72
N ASP A 139 19.39 -4.93 31.87
CA ASP A 139 19.00 -3.79 32.70
C ASP A 139 19.17 -2.48 31.92
N GLY A 140 18.10 -1.69 31.84
CA GLY A 140 18.07 -0.43 31.11
C GLY A 140 18.11 -0.51 29.56
N GLY A 141 18.22 -1.68 28.93
CA GLY A 141 18.46 -1.76 27.48
C GLY A 141 18.22 -3.13 26.82
N VAL A 142 18.84 -3.32 25.66
CA VAL A 142 18.84 -4.55 24.87
C VAL A 142 20.24 -4.84 24.33
N ASN A 143 20.59 -6.12 24.21
CA ASN A 143 21.72 -6.61 23.44
C ASN A 143 21.19 -7.31 22.19
N VAL A 144 21.69 -6.92 21.02
CA VAL A 144 21.38 -7.54 19.73
C VAL A 144 22.62 -8.25 19.22
N THR A 145 22.54 -9.57 19.10
CA THR A 145 23.61 -10.39 18.56
C THR A 145 23.36 -10.62 17.08
N THR A 146 24.42 -10.51 16.28
CA THR A 146 24.39 -10.79 14.84
C THR A 146 25.02 -12.15 14.52
N ALA A 147 24.82 -12.64 13.30
CA ALA A 147 25.22 -13.98 12.89
C ALA A 147 26.75 -14.20 12.93
N ASP A 148 27.55 -13.14 12.87
CA ASP A 148 29.01 -13.20 13.01
C ASP A 148 29.49 -13.19 14.48
N GLY A 149 28.54 -13.17 15.43
CA GLY A 149 28.83 -13.12 16.86
C GLY A 149 28.98 -11.71 17.43
N SER A 150 28.97 -10.65 16.60
CA SER A 150 29.05 -9.28 17.09
C SER A 150 27.82 -8.91 17.90
N VAL A 151 28.01 -8.18 19.00
CA VAL A 151 26.96 -7.73 19.92
C VAL A 151 26.85 -6.21 19.88
N TYR A 152 25.63 -5.72 19.74
CA TYR A 152 25.29 -4.31 19.74
C TYR A 152 24.35 -4.02 20.92
N THR A 153 24.75 -3.08 21.78
CA THR A 153 23.95 -2.66 22.94
C THR A 153 23.21 -1.36 22.62
N GLY A 154 21.93 -1.28 23.00
CA GLY A 154 21.10 -0.10 22.80
C GLY A 154 19.98 0.01 23.83
N THR A 155 19.26 1.12 23.80
CA THR A 155 18.10 1.38 24.66
C THR A 155 16.87 0.60 24.19
N LEU A 156 16.72 0.44 22.88
CA LEU A 156 15.66 -0.34 22.24
C LEU A 156 16.13 -0.84 20.87
N VAL A 157 15.45 -1.86 20.36
CA VAL A 157 15.64 -2.38 19.01
C VAL A 157 14.34 -2.27 18.22
N VAL A 158 14.47 -1.86 16.97
CA VAL A 158 13.38 -1.74 16.02
C VAL A 158 13.60 -2.69 14.85
N GLY A 159 12.70 -3.67 14.70
CA GLY A 159 12.61 -4.57 13.57
C GLY A 159 12.03 -3.87 12.35
N ALA A 160 12.83 -3.78 11.30
CA ALA A 160 12.49 -3.35 9.95
C ALA A 160 12.96 -4.39 8.92
N ASP A 161 13.04 -5.66 9.34
CA ASP A 161 13.65 -6.81 8.67
C ASP A 161 12.65 -7.63 7.82
N GLY A 162 11.55 -7.00 7.41
CA GLY A 162 10.63 -7.53 6.40
C GLY A 162 9.67 -8.63 6.88
N ILE A 163 9.02 -9.28 5.93
CA ILE A 163 7.94 -10.27 6.18
C ILE A 163 8.42 -11.55 6.89
N HIS A 164 9.71 -11.84 6.82
CA HIS A 164 10.34 -12.97 7.51
C HIS A 164 11.13 -12.51 8.74
N SER A 165 10.61 -11.48 9.43
CA SER A 165 11.27 -10.79 10.51
C SER A 165 11.78 -11.74 11.61
N LYS A 166 13.10 -11.76 11.79
CA LYS A 166 13.74 -12.46 12.90
C LYS A 166 13.49 -11.71 14.21
N VAL A 167 13.46 -10.37 14.17
CA VAL A 167 13.13 -9.55 15.35
C VAL A 167 11.73 -9.88 15.86
N ARG A 168 10.74 -10.06 14.98
CA ARG A 168 9.38 -10.47 15.36
C ARG A 168 9.36 -11.81 16.09
N SER A 169 9.99 -12.82 15.51
CA SER A 169 10.08 -14.16 16.09
C SER A 169 10.72 -14.10 17.49
N LEU A 170 11.86 -13.43 17.63
CA LEU A 170 12.55 -13.28 18.92
C LEU A 170 11.73 -12.50 19.95
N MET A 171 11.07 -11.42 19.51
CA MET A 171 10.18 -10.62 20.36
C MET A 171 9.05 -11.47 20.94
N ARG A 172 8.45 -12.32 20.11
CA ARG A 172 7.38 -13.23 20.53
C ARG A 172 7.90 -14.30 21.48
N ASP A 173 9.04 -14.91 21.18
CA ASP A 173 9.62 -15.96 22.02
C ASP A 173 9.95 -15.42 23.42
N LEU A 174 10.51 -14.21 23.50
CA LEU A 174 10.72 -13.50 24.76
C LEU A 174 9.40 -13.17 25.47
N GLY A 175 8.39 -12.70 24.72
CA GLY A 175 7.06 -12.44 25.26
C GLY A 175 6.41 -13.67 25.87
N ASN A 176 6.45 -14.80 25.17
CA ASN A 176 5.89 -16.07 25.64
C ASN A 176 6.63 -16.59 26.87
N LYS A 177 7.94 -16.36 26.97
CA LYS A 177 8.75 -16.75 28.14
C LYS A 177 8.50 -15.87 29.36
N LEU A 178 8.43 -14.54 29.17
CA LEU A 178 8.39 -13.57 30.28
C LEU A 178 6.98 -13.18 30.69
N GLN A 179 6.02 -13.24 29.76
CA GLN A 179 4.62 -12.89 30.00
C GLN A 179 3.71 -13.78 29.13
N PRO A 180 3.51 -15.06 29.50
CA PRO A 180 2.66 -15.98 28.75
C PRO A 180 1.28 -15.38 28.44
N GLY A 181 0.84 -15.53 27.19
CA GLY A 181 -0.44 -14.99 26.71
C GLY A 181 -0.42 -13.52 26.26
N TYR A 182 0.73 -12.83 26.32
CA TYR A 182 0.85 -11.47 25.78
C TYR A 182 0.64 -11.43 24.25
N PHE A 183 1.20 -12.41 23.55
CA PHE A 183 1.03 -12.60 22.11
C PHE A 183 -0.08 -13.62 21.83
N PRO A 184 -0.90 -13.43 20.77
CA PRO A 184 -1.87 -14.42 20.35
C PRO A 184 -1.20 -15.76 20.03
N ALA A 185 -1.80 -16.86 20.49
CA ALA A 185 -1.33 -18.20 20.15
C ALA A 185 -1.44 -18.42 18.63
N LYS A 186 -0.43 -19.10 18.06
CA LYS A 186 -0.38 -19.48 16.64
C LYS A 186 -0.45 -18.30 15.64
N GLU A 187 -0.05 -17.09 16.04
CA GLU A 187 -0.11 -15.93 15.14
C GLU A 187 0.68 -16.11 13.82
N GLU A 188 1.79 -16.86 13.83
CA GLU A 188 2.56 -17.20 12.62
C GLU A 188 1.88 -18.28 11.78
N ASP A 189 1.25 -19.28 12.41
CA ASP A 189 0.52 -20.32 11.68
C ASP A 189 -0.73 -19.76 11.01
N ASN A 190 -1.28 -18.67 11.54
CA ASN A 190 -2.52 -18.06 11.08
C ASN A 190 -2.30 -16.98 10.01
N VAL A 191 -1.07 -16.73 9.54
CA VAL A 191 -0.81 -15.72 8.50
C VAL A 191 -1.41 -16.20 7.18
N PRO A 192 -2.46 -15.56 6.63
CA PRO A 192 -3.03 -15.99 5.37
C PRO A 192 -2.19 -15.60 4.17
N CYS A 193 -2.34 -16.40 3.12
CA CYS A 193 -1.91 -16.10 1.76
C CYS A 193 -3.03 -16.52 0.81
N TYR A 194 -3.63 -15.53 0.16
CA TYR A 194 -4.74 -15.74 -0.79
C TYR A 194 -4.28 -15.65 -2.26
N TYR A 195 -3.17 -14.97 -2.50
CA TYR A 195 -2.68 -14.66 -3.85
C TYR A 195 -1.19 -14.94 -3.97
N ARG A 196 -0.75 -15.17 -5.21
CA ARG A 196 0.64 -15.06 -5.64
C ARG A 196 0.77 -13.91 -6.63
N CYS A 197 1.98 -13.40 -6.80
CA CYS A 197 2.26 -12.31 -7.71
C CYS A 197 3.53 -12.57 -8.51
N SER A 198 3.41 -12.56 -9.83
CA SER A 198 4.58 -12.35 -10.70
C SER A 198 4.79 -10.87 -10.86
N PHE A 199 5.99 -10.39 -10.55
CA PHE A 199 6.36 -9.00 -10.74
C PHE A 199 7.72 -8.88 -11.37
N GLY A 200 8.01 -7.72 -11.95
CA GLY A 200 9.34 -7.43 -12.46
C GLY A 200 9.43 -6.14 -13.24
N ILE A 201 10.55 -6.03 -13.94
CA ILE A 201 10.91 -4.87 -14.75
C ILE A 201 11.23 -5.37 -16.15
N ALA A 202 10.57 -4.81 -17.15
CA ALA A 202 10.85 -5.01 -18.56
C ALA A 202 11.28 -3.69 -19.19
N GLN A 203 11.85 -3.75 -20.39
CA GLN A 203 12.26 -2.55 -21.12
C GLN A 203 12.00 -2.69 -22.61
N HIS A 204 11.58 -1.59 -23.25
CA HIS A 204 11.32 -1.54 -24.69
C HIS A 204 10.32 -2.60 -25.18
N VAL A 205 9.23 -2.78 -24.44
CA VAL A 205 8.14 -3.71 -24.79
C VAL A 205 7.44 -3.24 -26.07
N PRO A 206 7.45 -4.04 -27.15
CA PRO A 206 6.78 -3.68 -28.40
C PRO A 206 5.27 -3.43 -28.20
N GLY A 207 4.76 -2.33 -28.76
CA GLY A 207 3.35 -1.97 -28.66
C GLY A 207 2.92 -1.36 -27.33
N TRP A 208 3.83 -1.24 -26.34
CA TRP A 208 3.57 -0.48 -25.12
C TRP A 208 3.60 1.02 -25.40
N VAL A 209 2.64 1.75 -24.85
CA VAL A 209 2.56 3.21 -24.97
C VAL A 209 3.11 3.83 -23.70
N ALA A 210 4.13 4.64 -23.84
CA ALA A 210 4.83 5.24 -22.71
C ALA A 210 3.95 6.30 -22.03
N GLY A 211 4.02 6.37 -20.69
CA GLY A 211 3.16 7.24 -19.86
C GLY A 211 1.82 6.62 -19.48
N GLU A 212 1.54 5.38 -19.92
CA GLU A 212 0.35 4.65 -19.50
C GLU A 212 0.56 3.86 -18.20
N GLN A 213 -0.51 3.81 -17.40
CA GLN A 213 -0.77 2.79 -16.39
C GLN A 213 -2.00 1.99 -16.82
N ASN A 214 -1.90 0.67 -16.76
CA ASN A 214 -2.97 -0.25 -17.15
C ASN A 214 -3.29 -1.18 -15.98
N ILE A 215 -4.54 -1.10 -15.50
CA ILE A 215 -5.09 -1.98 -14.46
C ILE A 215 -6.08 -2.92 -15.14
N VAL A 216 -5.74 -4.20 -15.25
CA VAL A 216 -6.61 -5.22 -15.84
C VAL A 216 -7.38 -5.91 -14.71
N MET A 217 -8.70 -5.79 -14.73
CA MET A 217 -9.57 -6.44 -13.76
C MET A 217 -10.04 -7.81 -14.27
N GLY A 218 -10.02 -8.79 -13.38
CA GLY A 218 -10.49 -10.14 -13.67
C GLY A 218 -10.94 -10.87 -12.41
N ASN A 219 -11.62 -12.00 -12.61
CA ASN A 219 -12.04 -12.86 -11.51
C ASN A 219 -10.89 -13.77 -11.10
N GLY A 220 -10.40 -13.60 -9.87
CA GLY A 220 -9.26 -14.36 -9.32
C GLY A 220 -7.92 -14.00 -9.94
N GLN A 221 -7.86 -12.98 -10.80
CA GLN A 221 -6.63 -12.56 -11.45
C GLN A 221 -6.71 -11.09 -11.84
N SER A 222 -5.65 -10.32 -11.59
CA SER A 222 -5.57 -8.91 -11.97
C SER A 222 -4.15 -8.54 -12.37
N GLN A 223 -4.01 -7.50 -13.19
CA GLN A 223 -2.71 -6.99 -13.59
C GLN A 223 -2.61 -5.49 -13.29
N LEU A 224 -1.44 -5.06 -12.83
CA LEU A 224 -1.01 -3.67 -12.83
C LEU A 224 0.24 -3.59 -13.70
N VAL A 225 0.18 -2.84 -14.78
CA VAL A 225 1.32 -2.63 -15.68
C VAL A 225 1.51 -1.14 -15.90
N VAL A 226 2.71 -0.64 -15.61
CA VAL A 226 2.97 0.79 -15.44
C VAL A 226 4.22 1.19 -16.19
N SER A 227 4.16 2.32 -16.89
CA SER A 227 5.34 2.92 -17.50
C SER A 227 6.33 3.40 -16.43
N GLY A 228 7.61 3.18 -16.69
CA GLY A 228 8.71 3.67 -15.88
C GLY A 228 9.70 4.53 -16.68
N PRO A 229 10.71 5.10 -16.02
CA PRO A 229 11.78 5.86 -16.66
C PRO A 229 12.52 5.04 -17.72
N GLU A 230 13.14 5.72 -18.70
CA GLU A 230 14.03 5.10 -19.70
C GLU A 230 13.37 3.96 -20.50
N GLY A 231 12.06 4.07 -20.77
CA GLY A 231 11.31 3.06 -21.52
C GLY A 231 11.09 1.76 -20.75
N ARG A 232 11.21 1.79 -19.42
CA ARG A 232 10.87 0.66 -18.56
C ARG A 232 9.36 0.43 -18.51
N VAL A 233 8.99 -0.82 -18.29
CA VAL A 233 7.63 -1.27 -18.06
C VAL A 233 7.65 -2.16 -16.84
N TYR A 234 6.93 -1.74 -15.81
CA TYR A 234 6.79 -2.49 -14.57
C TYR A 234 5.51 -3.29 -14.61
N TRP A 235 5.55 -4.55 -14.21
CA TRP A 235 4.35 -5.37 -14.13
C TRP A 235 4.18 -6.02 -12.78
N PHE A 236 2.92 -6.27 -12.44
CA PHE A 236 2.46 -7.07 -11.33
C PHE A 236 1.24 -7.84 -11.83
N LEU A 237 1.37 -9.17 -11.95
CA LEU A 237 0.28 -10.08 -12.27
C LEU A 237 -0.07 -10.84 -11.00
N PHE A 238 -1.22 -10.48 -10.43
CA PHE A 238 -1.80 -11.09 -9.24
C PHE A 238 -2.68 -12.26 -9.65
N ASP A 239 -2.48 -13.41 -9.02
CA ASP A 239 -3.20 -14.64 -9.31
C ASP A 239 -3.66 -15.28 -8.01
N LYS A 240 -4.96 -15.57 -7.91
CA LYS A 240 -5.56 -16.18 -6.73
C LYS A 240 -5.08 -17.61 -6.60
N LEU A 241 -4.66 -18.00 -5.41
CA LEU A 241 -4.29 -19.38 -5.16
C LEU A 241 -5.51 -20.30 -5.31
N PRO A 242 -5.35 -21.50 -5.88
CA PRO A 242 -6.44 -22.48 -5.94
C PRO A 242 -6.98 -22.84 -4.56
N GLN A 243 -6.11 -22.80 -3.55
CA GLN A 243 -6.45 -23.00 -2.14
C GLN A 243 -5.69 -21.98 -1.31
N GLU A 244 -6.39 -21.37 -0.35
CA GLU A 244 -5.78 -20.50 0.66
C GLU A 244 -4.72 -21.26 1.45
N LYS A 245 -3.59 -20.60 1.72
CA LYS A 245 -2.48 -21.16 2.48
C LYS A 245 -2.23 -20.31 3.72
N TYR A 246 -1.71 -20.95 4.76
CA TYR A 246 -1.53 -20.32 6.06
C TYR A 246 -0.16 -20.66 6.63
N GLY A 247 0.51 -19.65 7.20
CA GLY A 247 1.80 -19.81 7.89
C GLY A 247 2.82 -20.64 7.11
N LYS A 248 3.25 -21.76 7.69
CA LYS A 248 4.25 -22.67 7.10
C LYS A 248 3.81 -23.34 5.79
N ASP A 249 2.51 -23.39 5.51
CA ASP A 249 1.98 -24.02 4.29
C ASP A 249 2.02 -23.07 3.08
N ILE A 250 2.45 -21.81 3.28
CA ILE A 250 2.65 -20.84 2.22
C ILE A 250 3.86 -21.26 1.37
N PRO A 251 3.68 -21.44 0.04
CA PRO A 251 4.73 -21.98 -0.82
C PRO A 251 5.87 -20.99 -1.01
N LYS A 252 7.08 -21.52 -1.18
CA LYS A 252 8.20 -20.79 -1.78
C LYS A 252 8.26 -21.18 -3.25
N TYR A 253 8.27 -20.20 -4.14
CA TYR A 253 8.33 -20.46 -5.57
C TYR A 253 9.78 -20.56 -6.03
N THR A 254 10.03 -21.58 -6.84
CA THR A 254 11.27 -21.81 -7.56
C THR A 254 11.23 -21.14 -8.94
N GLN A 255 12.36 -21.16 -9.65
CA GLN A 255 12.41 -20.69 -11.04
C GLN A 255 11.54 -21.56 -11.97
N GLU A 256 11.40 -22.85 -11.67
CA GLU A 256 10.52 -23.76 -12.42
C GLU A 256 9.04 -23.38 -12.23
N ASP A 257 8.64 -23.08 -10.99
CA ASP A 257 7.29 -22.60 -10.69
C ASP A 257 6.97 -21.28 -11.43
N GLU A 258 7.95 -20.37 -11.54
CA GLU A 258 7.82 -19.14 -12.31
C GLU A 258 7.67 -19.42 -13.81
N ALA A 259 8.47 -20.33 -14.36
CA ALA A 259 8.39 -20.71 -15.77
C ALA A 259 7.02 -21.31 -16.12
N ASP A 260 6.50 -22.19 -15.27
CA ASP A 260 5.16 -22.77 -15.42
C ASP A 260 4.06 -21.73 -15.29
N PHE A 261 4.18 -20.83 -14.32
CA PHE A 261 3.28 -19.70 -14.15
C PHE A 261 3.23 -18.83 -15.41
N VAL A 262 4.40 -18.52 -15.98
CA VAL A 262 4.50 -17.70 -17.19
C VAL A 262 3.87 -18.41 -18.37
N LYS A 263 4.15 -19.71 -18.56
CA LYS A 263 3.56 -20.50 -19.63
C LYS A 263 2.03 -20.52 -19.58
N GLN A 264 1.45 -20.65 -18.39
CA GLN A 264 0.00 -20.65 -18.19
C GLN A 264 -0.64 -19.28 -18.48
N ASN A 265 0.10 -18.20 -18.20
CA ASN A 265 -0.42 -16.84 -18.25
C ASN A 265 0.11 -16.00 -19.45
N TYR A 266 0.90 -16.61 -20.34
CA TYR A 266 1.61 -15.92 -21.41
C TYR A 266 0.69 -15.07 -22.30
N ASN A 267 -0.48 -15.63 -22.65
CA ASN A 267 -1.43 -15.00 -23.56
C ASN A 267 -2.42 -14.04 -22.89
N LEU A 268 -2.27 -13.76 -21.58
CA LEU A 268 -3.18 -12.85 -20.89
C LEU A 268 -3.07 -11.43 -21.46
N PRO A 269 -4.16 -10.84 -21.97
CA PRO A 269 -4.13 -9.48 -22.47
C PRO A 269 -3.87 -8.45 -21.36
N ILE A 270 -3.01 -7.48 -21.65
CA ILE A 270 -2.89 -6.22 -20.91
C ILE A 270 -3.63 -5.12 -21.67
N THR A 271 -3.37 -5.05 -22.98
CA THR A 271 -4.11 -4.23 -23.95
C THR A 271 -4.51 -5.12 -25.14
N ARG A 272 -5.23 -4.58 -26.12
CA ARG A 272 -5.49 -5.31 -27.38
C ARG A 272 -4.22 -5.72 -28.16
N LYS A 273 -3.07 -5.12 -27.85
CA LYS A 273 -1.80 -5.32 -28.59
C LYS A 273 -0.71 -5.96 -27.75
N VAL A 274 -0.82 -5.88 -26.42
CA VAL A 274 0.24 -6.31 -25.49
C VAL A 274 -0.33 -7.32 -24.52
N THR A 275 0.35 -8.45 -24.37
CA THR A 275 0.04 -9.50 -23.39
C THR A 275 1.10 -9.52 -22.29
N PHE A 276 0.81 -10.23 -21.19
CA PHE A 276 1.78 -10.52 -20.15
C PHE A 276 3.06 -11.15 -20.71
N GLY A 277 2.95 -12.12 -21.63
CA GLY A 277 4.09 -12.77 -22.28
C GLY A 277 4.99 -11.79 -23.05
N HIS A 278 4.40 -10.85 -23.80
CA HIS A 278 5.17 -9.81 -24.50
C HIS A 278 6.00 -8.94 -23.54
N VAL A 279 5.46 -8.63 -22.35
CA VAL A 279 6.19 -7.90 -21.31
C VAL A 279 7.30 -8.78 -20.72
N PHE A 280 6.97 -10.02 -20.37
CA PHE A 280 7.89 -10.96 -19.72
C PHE A 280 9.09 -11.33 -20.59
N ASP A 281 8.93 -11.43 -21.91
CA ASP A 281 10.02 -11.70 -22.87
C ASP A 281 11.04 -10.55 -22.95
N LYS A 282 10.66 -9.36 -22.49
CA LYS A 282 11.52 -8.17 -22.42
C LYS A 282 11.98 -7.85 -21.00
N ARG A 283 11.84 -8.78 -20.07
CA ARG A 283 12.24 -8.60 -18.67
C ARG A 283 13.74 -8.39 -18.52
N LEU A 284 14.10 -7.48 -17.62
CA LEU A 284 15.42 -7.33 -17.02
C LEU A 284 15.50 -8.12 -15.70
N SER A 285 14.41 -8.14 -14.95
CA SER A 285 14.28 -8.90 -13.70
C SER A 285 12.84 -9.39 -13.52
N SER A 286 12.68 -10.52 -12.86
CA SER A 286 11.37 -11.05 -12.46
C SER A 286 11.47 -11.88 -11.19
N ALA A 287 10.34 -12.03 -10.51
CA ALA A 287 10.15 -13.01 -9.47
C ALA A 287 8.68 -13.40 -9.34
N LEU A 288 8.44 -14.62 -8.87
CA LEU A 288 7.14 -15.09 -8.41
C LEU A 288 7.16 -15.19 -6.88
N THR A 289 6.21 -14.53 -6.20
CA THR A 289 6.12 -14.54 -4.74
C THR A 289 4.72 -14.87 -4.24
N PRO A 290 4.57 -15.59 -3.12
CA PRO A 290 3.33 -15.56 -2.35
C PRO A 290 3.09 -14.17 -1.76
N LEU A 291 1.82 -13.77 -1.65
CA LEU A 291 1.41 -12.54 -1.00
C LEU A 291 0.85 -12.86 0.39
N HIS A 292 1.75 -12.78 1.37
CA HIS A 292 1.40 -12.86 2.78
C HIS A 292 0.60 -11.62 3.16
N GLU A 293 -0.57 -11.82 3.77
CA GLU A 293 -1.41 -10.75 4.29
C GLU A 293 -1.40 -10.80 5.81
N ILE A 294 -0.94 -9.73 6.45
CA ILE A 294 -0.78 -9.74 7.89
C ILE A 294 -0.94 -8.36 8.50
N VAL A 295 -1.59 -8.32 9.66
CA VAL A 295 -1.52 -7.20 10.60
C VAL A 295 -1.46 -7.82 11.98
N TYR A 296 -0.28 -7.86 12.60
CA TYR A 296 -0.15 -8.41 13.94
C TYR A 296 -0.89 -7.53 14.96
N GLN A 297 -1.43 -8.14 16.02
CA GLN A 297 -2.17 -7.39 17.05
C GLN A 297 -1.25 -6.58 17.98
N LYS A 298 -0.03 -7.06 18.20
CA LYS A 298 0.98 -6.44 19.07
C LYS A 298 2.21 -6.15 18.25
N TRP A 299 2.71 -4.92 18.26
CA TRP A 299 3.89 -4.51 17.46
C TRP A 299 5.11 -4.20 18.33
N PHE A 300 5.00 -4.37 19.64
CA PHE A 300 6.09 -4.16 20.56
C PHE A 300 5.98 -5.12 21.73
N PHE A 301 7.12 -5.37 22.37
CA PHE A 301 7.20 -6.00 23.68
C PHE A 301 8.44 -5.47 24.40
N LYS A 302 8.23 -4.85 25.56
CA LYS A 302 9.28 -4.17 26.32
C LYS A 302 10.05 -3.16 25.43
N ARG A 303 11.33 -3.43 25.14
CA ARG A 303 12.24 -2.56 24.38
C ARG A 303 12.43 -3.03 22.94
N ILE A 304 11.55 -3.89 22.45
CA ILE A 304 11.57 -4.41 21.08
C ILE A 304 10.32 -3.91 20.38
N ILE A 305 10.48 -3.28 19.21
CA ILE A 305 9.41 -2.73 18.38
C ILE A 305 9.56 -3.31 16.98
N THR A 306 8.46 -3.55 16.26
CA THR A 306 8.44 -3.95 14.84
C THR A 306 7.59 -2.96 14.05
N PHE A 307 8.02 -2.58 12.84
CA PHE A 307 7.22 -1.75 11.92
C PHE A 307 7.48 -2.09 10.44
N GLY A 308 6.62 -1.58 9.55
CA GLY A 308 6.60 -1.98 8.15
C GLY A 308 6.20 -3.44 8.01
N ASP A 309 6.75 -4.12 7.00
CA ASP A 309 6.44 -5.53 6.69
C ASP A 309 6.71 -6.51 7.85
N SER A 310 7.51 -6.14 8.84
CA SER A 310 7.74 -6.95 10.06
C SER A 310 6.55 -6.97 11.04
N ALA A 311 5.64 -6.00 10.90
CA ALA A 311 4.47 -5.81 11.76
C ALA A 311 3.14 -5.89 10.99
N HIS A 312 3.14 -5.39 9.75
CA HIS A 312 1.97 -5.35 8.89
C HIS A 312 2.35 -5.41 7.41
N LYS A 313 1.65 -6.25 6.66
CA LYS A 313 1.66 -6.33 5.20
C LYS A 313 0.22 -6.47 4.76
N SER A 314 -0.44 -5.34 4.53
CA SER A 314 -1.86 -5.32 4.15
C SER A 314 -2.14 -4.26 3.10
N THR A 315 -3.18 -4.51 2.30
CA THR A 315 -3.88 -3.46 1.56
C THR A 315 -4.52 -2.53 2.60
N VAL A 316 -3.80 -1.45 2.92
CA VAL A 316 -3.95 -0.59 4.11
C VAL A 316 -5.40 -0.16 4.39
N HIS A 317 -6.23 0.01 3.35
CA HIS A 317 -7.59 0.50 3.49
C HIS A 317 -8.55 -0.43 4.23
N VAL A 318 -8.45 -1.75 4.06
CA VAL A 318 -9.41 -2.70 4.67
C VAL A 318 -9.08 -2.95 6.14
N ALA A 319 -7.79 -3.03 6.46
CA ALA A 319 -7.32 -3.28 7.82
C ALA A 319 -7.60 -2.12 8.79
N THR A 320 -7.44 -0.87 8.33
CA THR A 320 -7.75 0.32 9.16
C THR A 320 -9.24 0.39 9.51
N MET A 321 -10.13 0.02 8.59
CA MET A 321 -11.58 -0.01 8.84
C MET A 321 -11.98 -1.15 9.79
N ALA A 322 -11.40 -2.34 9.63
CA ALA A 322 -11.67 -3.48 10.50
C ALA A 322 -11.16 -3.26 11.94
N TYR A 323 -10.01 -2.59 12.10
CA TYR A 323 -9.47 -2.23 13.42
C TYR A 323 -10.32 -1.18 14.13
N ALA A 324 -10.76 -0.14 13.42
CA ALA A 324 -11.66 0.88 13.99
C ALA A 324 -13.04 0.32 14.39
N TRP A 325 -13.49 -0.76 13.73
CA TRP A 325 -14.74 -1.45 14.05
C TRP A 325 -14.65 -2.36 15.28
N SER A 326 -13.49 -2.99 15.52
CA SER A 326 -13.32 -4.03 16.55
C SER A 326 -12.73 -3.53 17.87
N HIS A 327 -12.28 -2.26 17.95
CA HIS A 327 -11.60 -1.73 19.12
C HIS A 327 -12.59 -1.08 20.12
N PRO A 328 -12.61 -1.50 21.41
CA PRO A 328 -13.65 -1.11 22.37
C PRO A 328 -13.69 0.39 22.71
N ASN A 329 -12.59 1.11 22.48
CA ASN A 329 -12.46 2.54 22.76
C ASN A 329 -12.51 3.44 21.52
N ILE A 330 -12.59 2.87 20.31
CA ILE A 330 -12.68 3.63 19.07
C ILE A 330 -14.12 3.58 18.59
N SER A 331 -14.82 4.70 18.69
CA SER A 331 -16.16 4.83 18.12
C SER A 331 -16.04 5.51 16.76
N ILE A 332 -16.36 4.79 15.69
CA ILE A 332 -16.53 5.36 14.33
C ILE A 332 -17.50 6.54 14.40
N GLY A 333 -18.57 6.40 15.20
CA GLY A 333 -19.52 7.47 15.52
C GLY A 333 -18.85 8.76 16.01
N ARG A 334 -18.05 8.69 17.07
CA ARG A 334 -17.31 9.87 17.59
C ARG A 334 -16.20 10.33 16.65
N ALA A 335 -15.51 9.41 15.99
CA ALA A 335 -14.38 9.72 15.13
C ALA A 335 -14.80 10.54 13.90
N PHE A 336 -15.97 10.23 13.32
CA PHE A 336 -16.44 10.86 12.08
C PHE A 336 -17.63 11.81 12.25
N PHE A 337 -18.47 11.63 13.27
CA PHE A 337 -19.74 12.36 13.42
C PHE A 337 -19.86 13.16 14.72
N GLY A 338 -18.84 13.16 15.58
CA GLY A 338 -18.75 14.04 16.76
C GLY A 338 -18.38 15.48 16.37
N LEU A 339 -19.29 16.15 15.67
CA LEU A 339 -19.09 17.51 15.16
C LEU A 339 -19.61 18.57 16.14
N PRO A 340 -18.86 19.67 16.35
CA PRO A 340 -19.41 20.85 17.01
C PRO A 340 -20.55 21.46 16.17
N ASN A 341 -21.33 22.37 16.75
CA ASN A 341 -22.40 23.05 16.01
C ASN A 341 -21.80 24.22 15.20
N PRO A 342 -21.91 24.23 13.85
CA PRO A 342 -21.32 25.29 13.02
C PRO A 342 -21.99 26.65 13.12
N PHE A 343 -23.15 26.73 13.80
CA PHE A 343 -23.89 27.97 13.99
C PHE A 343 -23.79 28.53 15.41
N ARG A 344 -22.90 27.99 16.25
CA ARG A 344 -22.59 28.53 17.59
C ARG A 344 -21.17 29.07 17.63
N ALA A 345 -21.01 30.25 18.23
CA ALA A 345 -19.76 31.01 18.23
C ALA A 345 -18.64 30.41 19.11
N GLU A 346 -18.97 29.50 20.02
CA GLU A 346 -18.00 28.95 20.99
C GLU A 346 -17.43 27.61 20.52
N TRP A 347 -16.50 27.68 19.58
CA TRP A 347 -15.63 26.54 19.26
C TRP A 347 -14.38 26.64 20.11
N ASN A 348 -14.46 26.19 21.37
CA ASN A 348 -13.32 26.22 22.29
C ASN A 348 -12.34 25.08 21.97
N ILE A 349 -11.76 25.11 20.77
CA ILE A 349 -10.82 24.10 20.24
C ILE A 349 -9.41 24.68 20.32
N THR A 350 -8.70 24.35 21.40
CA THR A 350 -7.47 25.04 21.79
C THR A 350 -6.21 24.44 21.16
N THR A 351 -6.29 23.21 20.62
CA THR A 351 -5.13 22.52 20.03
C THR A 351 -5.22 22.39 18.51
N ILE A 352 -4.10 22.55 17.81
CA ILE A 352 -4.00 22.38 16.34
C ILE A 352 -4.49 20.99 15.91
N SER A 353 -4.17 19.95 16.67
CA SER A 353 -4.60 18.58 16.39
C SER A 353 -6.12 18.42 16.39
N GLU A 354 -6.81 19.05 17.34
CA GLU A 354 -8.29 19.02 17.40
C GLU A 354 -8.92 19.90 16.33
N GLN A 355 -8.28 21.00 15.92
CA GLN A 355 -8.72 21.84 14.81
C GLN A 355 -8.65 21.06 13.48
N ILE A 356 -7.53 20.37 13.24
CA ILE A 356 -7.34 19.50 12.06
C ILE A 356 -8.34 18.34 12.09
N ALA A 357 -8.54 17.69 13.24
CA ALA A 357 -9.51 16.61 13.38
C ALA A 357 -10.95 17.10 13.10
N THR A 358 -11.30 18.28 13.60
CA THR A 358 -12.61 18.91 13.35
C THR A 358 -12.79 19.25 11.88
N PHE A 359 -11.77 19.81 11.24
CA PHE A 359 -11.76 20.07 9.79
C PHE A 359 -12.02 18.80 8.98
N PHE A 360 -11.29 17.71 9.24
CA PHE A 360 -11.48 16.45 8.51
C PHE A 360 -12.84 15.80 8.76
N ARG A 361 -13.45 15.99 9.94
CA ARG A 361 -14.83 15.53 10.19
C ARG A 361 -15.85 16.32 9.36
N TYR A 362 -15.69 17.64 9.23
CA TYR A 362 -16.54 18.44 8.35
C TYR A 362 -16.28 18.11 6.88
N ASP A 363 -15.03 17.90 6.47
CA ASP A 363 -14.69 17.44 5.11
C ASP A 363 -15.37 16.09 4.80
N ALA A 364 -15.38 15.15 5.74
CA ALA A 364 -16.08 13.87 5.57
C ALA A 364 -17.61 14.03 5.43
N VAL A 365 -18.24 14.89 6.25
CA VAL A 365 -19.68 15.15 6.17
C VAL A 365 -20.06 15.91 4.89
N THR A 366 -19.25 16.89 4.49
CA THR A 366 -19.47 17.64 3.24
C THR A 366 -19.22 16.75 2.02
N ALA A 367 -18.23 15.85 2.07
CA ALA A 367 -18.01 14.83 1.05
C ALA A 367 -19.19 13.85 0.97
N LEU A 368 -19.70 13.36 2.10
CA LEU A 368 -20.89 12.49 2.14
C LEU A 368 -22.12 13.19 1.55
N ALA A 369 -22.36 14.45 1.93
CA ALA A 369 -23.42 15.26 1.36
C ALA A 369 -23.23 15.47 -0.16
N GLY A 370 -21.98 15.68 -0.59
CA GLY A 370 -21.61 15.76 -2.01
C GLY A 370 -21.88 14.47 -2.78
N TYR A 371 -21.57 13.31 -2.20
CA TYR A 371 -21.87 12.00 -2.80
C TYR A 371 -23.38 11.77 -2.90
N ILE A 372 -24.14 12.07 -1.85
CA ILE A 372 -25.61 11.98 -1.88
C ILE A 372 -26.17 12.91 -2.96
N GLY A 373 -25.74 14.16 -2.97
CA GLY A 373 -26.17 15.16 -3.94
C GLY A 373 -25.85 14.74 -5.38
N GLY A 374 -24.62 14.30 -5.65
CA GLY A 374 -24.18 13.84 -6.96
C GLY A 374 -24.94 12.59 -7.44
N ASN A 375 -25.19 11.63 -6.54
CA ASN A 375 -25.96 10.43 -6.84
C ASN A 375 -27.42 10.75 -7.17
N LEU A 376 -28.07 11.58 -6.34
CA LEU A 376 -29.45 12.01 -6.57
C LEU A 376 -29.57 12.85 -7.85
N TYR A 377 -28.60 13.72 -8.12
CA TYR A 377 -28.51 14.48 -9.36
C TYR A 377 -28.40 13.55 -10.57
N SER A 378 -27.53 12.53 -10.51
CA SER A 378 -27.39 11.58 -11.62
C SER A 378 -28.68 10.81 -11.89
N ILE A 379 -29.43 10.42 -10.85
CA ILE A 379 -30.74 9.76 -11.01
C ILE A 379 -31.75 10.73 -11.62
N TRP A 380 -31.78 11.97 -11.13
CA TRP A 380 -32.65 13.01 -11.65
C TRP A 380 -32.36 13.31 -13.13
N ASP A 381 -31.08 13.35 -13.53
CA ASP A 381 -30.70 13.63 -14.90
C ASP A 381 -31.13 12.51 -15.86
N LEU A 382 -30.98 11.23 -15.48
CA LEU A 382 -31.54 10.10 -16.24
C LEU A 382 -33.06 10.23 -16.42
N ARG A 383 -33.79 10.66 -15.38
CA ARG A 383 -35.23 10.89 -15.46
C ARG A 383 -35.55 12.07 -16.38
N ARG A 384 -34.84 13.19 -16.23
CA ARG A 384 -35.02 14.42 -17.01
C ARG A 384 -34.81 14.16 -18.50
N LEU A 385 -33.82 13.34 -18.85
CA LEU A 385 -33.52 12.93 -20.22
C LEU A 385 -34.49 11.86 -20.77
N GLY A 386 -35.46 11.40 -19.96
CA GLY A 386 -36.47 10.43 -20.36
C GLY A 386 -35.98 8.98 -20.36
N TYR A 387 -34.78 8.70 -19.86
CA TYR A 387 -34.18 7.36 -19.86
C TYR A 387 -34.82 6.43 -18.82
N ILE A 388 -35.42 6.99 -17.77
CA ILE A 388 -36.12 6.25 -16.73
C ILE A 388 -37.44 6.94 -16.35
N GLN A 389 -38.41 6.13 -15.94
CA GLN A 389 -39.67 6.63 -15.40
C GLN A 389 -39.50 7.18 -13.97
N THR A 390 -40.39 8.09 -13.57
CA THR A 390 -40.43 8.69 -12.22
C THR A 390 -40.40 7.65 -11.11
N ARG A 391 -41.11 6.52 -11.27
CA ARG A 391 -41.14 5.45 -10.26
C ARG A 391 -39.77 4.79 -10.07
N SER A 392 -39.01 4.57 -11.14
CA SER A 392 -37.67 4.00 -11.09
C SER A 392 -36.67 4.98 -10.47
N ALA A 393 -36.79 6.27 -10.79
CA ALA A 393 -35.99 7.32 -10.19
C ALA A 393 -36.18 7.40 -8.67
N VAL A 394 -37.44 7.34 -8.19
CA VAL A 394 -37.73 7.35 -6.75
C VAL A 394 -37.15 6.12 -6.04
N LYS A 395 -37.27 4.92 -6.63
CA LYS A 395 -36.68 3.71 -6.07
C LYS A 395 -35.16 3.80 -5.97
N ALA A 396 -34.49 4.27 -7.03
CA ALA A 396 -33.04 4.43 -7.03
C ALA A 396 -32.59 5.48 -6.01
N ALA A 397 -33.31 6.59 -5.87
CA ALA A 397 -33.01 7.63 -4.89
C ALA A 397 -33.13 7.11 -3.45
N LEU A 398 -34.18 6.36 -3.14
CA LEU A 398 -34.34 5.71 -1.84
C LEU A 398 -33.25 4.67 -1.58
N ALA A 399 -32.89 3.87 -2.59
CA ALA A 399 -31.81 2.89 -2.49
C ALA A 399 -30.45 3.55 -2.25
N VAL A 400 -30.18 4.70 -2.87
CA VAL A 400 -28.97 5.50 -2.59
C VAL A 400 -28.97 5.97 -1.16
N ILE A 401 -30.05 6.59 -0.68
CA ILE A 401 -30.12 7.11 0.70
C ILE A 401 -29.90 5.98 1.70
N VAL A 402 -30.61 4.85 1.55
CA VAL A 402 -30.46 3.68 2.43
C VAL A 402 -29.05 3.08 2.32
N GLY A 403 -28.50 2.98 1.11
CA GLY A 403 -27.18 2.44 0.85
C GLY A 403 -26.08 3.21 1.58
N GLN A 404 -26.17 4.55 1.65
CA GLN A 404 -25.16 5.36 2.34
C GLN A 404 -24.95 4.90 3.79
N PHE A 405 -26.04 4.51 4.46
CA PHE A 405 -26.01 4.07 5.85
C PHE A 405 -25.73 2.57 5.99
N MET A 406 -26.19 1.75 5.04
CA MET A 406 -26.08 0.28 5.13
C MET A 406 -24.73 -0.27 4.66
N ILE A 407 -24.21 0.25 3.56
CA ILE A 407 -23.00 -0.28 2.89
C ILE A 407 -21.94 0.80 2.66
N GLY A 408 -22.24 2.05 3.01
CA GLY A 408 -21.32 3.17 2.91
C GLY A 408 -21.30 3.85 1.53
N PRO A 409 -20.62 5.00 1.42
CA PRO A 409 -20.76 5.88 0.25
C PRO A 409 -20.16 5.32 -1.02
N GLY A 410 -18.99 4.69 -0.92
CA GLY A 410 -18.29 4.11 -2.08
C GLY A 410 -19.06 2.94 -2.70
N ALA A 411 -19.52 1.98 -1.88
CA ALA A 411 -20.29 0.84 -2.36
C ALA A 411 -21.65 1.26 -2.94
N THR A 412 -22.30 2.23 -2.31
CA THR A 412 -23.57 2.79 -2.81
C THR A 412 -23.38 3.52 -4.13
N TRP A 413 -22.32 4.31 -4.26
CA TRP A 413 -21.96 4.99 -5.49
C TRP A 413 -21.66 3.98 -6.60
N ALA A 414 -20.85 2.95 -6.33
CA ALA A 414 -20.54 1.91 -7.32
C ALA A 414 -21.79 1.14 -7.77
N GLY A 415 -22.68 0.77 -6.84
CA GLY A 415 -23.95 0.11 -7.16
C GLY A 415 -24.87 0.99 -7.99
N LEU A 416 -24.97 2.29 -7.67
CA LEU A 416 -25.74 3.25 -8.46
C LEU A 416 -25.16 3.41 -9.87
N TRP A 417 -23.84 3.52 -9.98
CA TRP A 417 -23.16 3.66 -11.27
C TRP A 417 -23.35 2.43 -12.14
N SER A 418 -23.22 1.23 -11.60
CA SER A 418 -23.54 -0.01 -12.32
C SER A 418 -24.97 0.02 -12.86
N TRP A 419 -25.95 0.32 -12.01
CA TRP A 419 -27.35 0.42 -12.43
C TRP A 419 -27.58 1.51 -13.50
N ARG A 420 -26.93 2.66 -13.36
CA ARG A 420 -26.99 3.75 -14.34
C ARG A 420 -26.43 3.33 -15.70
N GLU A 421 -25.28 2.69 -15.71
CA GLU A 421 -24.67 2.20 -16.96
C GLU A 421 -25.56 1.15 -17.63
N ASP A 422 -26.19 0.26 -16.86
CA ASP A 422 -27.15 -0.71 -17.39
C ASP A 422 -28.36 -0.04 -18.04
N VAL A 423 -28.88 1.02 -17.40
CA VAL A 423 -29.97 1.84 -17.97
C VAL A 423 -29.55 2.47 -19.31
N ILE A 424 -28.37 3.09 -19.36
CA ILE A 424 -27.87 3.78 -20.57
C ILE A 424 -27.57 2.75 -21.68
N ALA A 425 -26.92 1.64 -21.35
CA ALA A 425 -26.63 0.56 -22.29
C ALA A 425 -27.91 -0.10 -22.81
N GLY A 426 -28.97 -0.15 -22.00
CA GLY A 426 -30.30 -0.62 -22.42
C GLY A 426 -30.93 0.23 -23.53
N LEU A 427 -30.65 1.54 -23.57
CA LEU A 427 -31.15 2.43 -24.62
C LEU A 427 -30.51 2.14 -25.98
N ALA A 428 -29.24 1.73 -26.00
CA ALA A 428 -28.52 1.31 -27.21
C ALA A 428 -29.10 0.02 -27.81
N ARG A 429 -29.74 -0.84 -27.00
CA ARG A 429 -30.41 -2.06 -27.49
C ARG A 429 -31.79 -1.80 -28.08
N TRP A 430 -32.38 -0.62 -27.81
CA TRP A 430 -33.68 -0.19 -28.35
C TRP A 430 -33.54 0.64 -29.64
N SER A 431 -32.35 1.20 -29.90
CA SER A 431 -32.02 1.85 -31.16
C SER A 431 -31.44 0.82 -32.13
N GLY A 432 -32.29 -0.07 -32.62
CA GLY A 432 -31.98 -0.89 -33.78
C GLY A 432 -31.85 -0.02 -35.02
N VAL A 433 -30.63 0.47 -35.27
CA VAL A 433 -30.07 0.80 -36.58
C VAL A 433 -28.70 0.15 -36.66
#